data_AF-A0A964VG43-F1
#
_entry.id   AF-A0A964VG43-F1
#
_cell.length_a   1.000
_cell.length_b   1.000
_cell.length_c   1.000
_cell.angle_alpha   90.00
_cell.angle_beta   90.00
_cell.angle_gamma   90.00
#
_symmetry.space_group_name_H-M   'P 1'
#
loop_
_entity.id
_entity.type
_entity.pdbx_description
1 polymer ?
#
loop_
_entity_poly.entity_id
_entity_poly.type
_entity_poly.pdbx_seq_one_letter_code
_entity_poly.pdbx_strand_id
1 'polypeptide(L)'
;MRREMKISADGFMDLSDRRRVRTPGTRDAGVEPMPEAEALSFLLLHSFPGHRRVIRPMTESDRKNIRLAVYSGSVQVRMAYVDRVWRNITEPVLPPLDPTQPELIQVIHYGGVWAYPVYLDGDVTRVIPHGGLPMPEVDGIRPVEYSELNLKIA
;
A
#
# COMPACT_ATOMS: atom_id res chain seq x y z
N MET A 1 -29.66 32.67 -2.34
CA MET A 1 -29.77 31.20 -2.57
C MET A 1 -28.41 30.68 -3.02
N ARG A 2 -27.71 29.90 -2.17
CA ARG A 2 -26.51 29.17 -2.60
C ARG A 2 -26.97 27.91 -3.33
N ARG A 3 -26.54 27.74 -4.58
CA ARG A 3 -26.67 26.47 -5.30
C ARG A 3 -25.65 25.49 -4.71
N GLU A 4 -26.12 24.47 -4.02
CA GLU A 4 -25.31 23.29 -3.72
C GLU A 4 -25.01 22.58 -5.04
N MET A 5 -23.72 22.39 -5.34
CA MET A 5 -23.29 21.62 -6.49
C MET A 5 -23.24 20.15 -6.07
N LYS A 6 -24.28 19.38 -6.44
CA LYS A 6 -24.23 17.92 -6.41
C LYS A 6 -23.24 17.47 -7.48
N ILE A 7 -22.11 16.91 -7.06
CA ILE A 7 -21.17 16.25 -7.97
C ILE A 7 -21.70 14.83 -8.19
N SER A 8 -22.29 14.60 -9.37
CA SER A 8 -22.69 13.28 -9.84
C SER A 8 -21.43 12.53 -10.30
N ALA A 9 -21.26 11.28 -9.86
CA ALA A 9 -20.08 10.46 -10.11
C ALA A 9 -20.08 9.74 -11.46
N ASP A 10 -20.77 10.28 -12.47
CA ASP A 10 -21.05 9.55 -13.70
C ASP A 10 -20.53 10.31 -14.93
N GLY A 11 -19.45 9.79 -15.53
CA GLY A 11 -19.25 9.81 -16.98
C GLY A 11 -18.49 10.98 -17.62
N PHE A 12 -17.29 10.65 -18.13
CA PHE A 12 -16.48 11.35 -19.15
C PHE A 12 -15.74 12.63 -18.75
N MET A 13 -14.41 12.57 -18.95
CA MET A 13 -13.48 13.68 -18.83
C MET A 13 -13.37 14.37 -20.20
N ASP A 14 -13.95 15.56 -20.34
CA ASP A 14 -13.83 16.36 -21.57
C ASP A 14 -12.43 16.99 -21.65
N LEU A 15 -11.58 16.47 -22.54
CA LEU A 15 -10.23 16.98 -22.78
C LEU A 15 -10.21 18.36 -23.45
N SER A 16 -11.37 18.87 -23.88
CA SER A 16 -11.56 20.23 -24.42
C SER A 16 -11.67 21.29 -23.33
N ASP A 17 -11.97 20.91 -22.08
CA ASP A 17 -12.19 21.85 -21.00
C ASP A 17 -10.85 22.42 -20.49
N ARG A 18 -10.57 23.68 -20.84
CA ARG A 18 -9.38 24.43 -20.38
C ARG A 18 -9.54 25.01 -18.98
N ARG A 19 -10.68 24.79 -18.31
CA ARG A 19 -10.82 25.19 -16.90
C ARG A 19 -9.80 24.41 -16.09
N ARG A 20 -8.93 25.15 -15.40
CA ARG A 20 -7.98 24.59 -14.45
C ARG A 20 -8.80 23.94 -13.33
N VAL A 21 -9.10 22.65 -13.47
CA VAL A 21 -9.69 21.85 -12.40
C VAL A 21 -8.70 21.96 -11.25
N ARG A 22 -9.10 22.64 -10.18
CA ARG A 22 -8.38 22.59 -8.91
C ARG A 22 -8.39 21.13 -8.49
N THR A 23 -7.32 20.40 -8.76
CA THR A 23 -7.02 19.17 -8.05
C THR A 23 -7.09 19.54 -6.57
N PRO A 24 -8.02 18.98 -5.78
CA PRO A 24 -8.14 19.37 -4.38
C PRO A 24 -6.79 19.15 -3.71
N GLY A 25 -6.15 20.25 -3.34
CA GLY A 25 -4.98 20.21 -2.47
C GLY A 25 -5.42 19.65 -1.13
N THR A 26 -4.85 18.50 -0.77
CA THR A 26 -4.36 18.20 0.59
C THR A 26 -5.13 18.85 1.74
N ARG A 27 -6.38 18.42 1.96
CA ARG A 27 -6.97 18.34 3.30
C ARG A 27 -7.84 17.09 3.39
N ASP A 28 -7.48 16.23 4.34
CA ASP A 28 -8.11 14.98 4.81
C ASP A 28 -9.62 15.02 5.13
N ALA A 29 -10.33 16.12 4.84
CA ALA A 29 -11.61 16.45 5.47
C ALA A 29 -12.84 15.71 4.92
N GLY A 30 -12.68 14.61 4.18
CA GLY A 30 -13.83 13.85 3.66
C GLY A 30 -13.52 12.53 3.00
N VAL A 31 -12.28 12.03 3.09
CA VAL A 31 -11.93 10.70 2.60
C VAL A 31 -11.99 9.76 3.78
N GLU A 32 -12.97 8.86 3.77
CA GLU A 32 -13.03 7.76 4.72
C GLU A 32 -11.85 6.81 4.49
N PRO A 33 -11.27 6.20 5.54
CA PRO A 33 -10.19 5.24 5.36
C PRO A 33 -10.67 4.01 4.59
N MET A 34 -9.80 3.44 3.75
CA MET A 34 -10.05 2.13 3.14
C MET A 34 -10.09 1.04 4.22
N PRO A 35 -10.92 -0.02 4.10
CA PRO A 35 -10.81 -1.20 4.95
C PRO A 35 -9.38 -1.72 4.98
N GLU A 36 -8.90 -2.13 6.15
CA GLU A 36 -7.49 -2.45 6.35
C GLU A 36 -7.00 -3.59 5.44
N ALA A 37 -7.80 -4.65 5.30
CA ALA A 37 -7.55 -5.76 4.38
C ALA A 37 -7.33 -5.29 2.94
N GLU A 38 -8.25 -4.46 2.44
CA GLU A 38 -8.20 -3.93 1.07
C GLU A 38 -6.99 -3.01 0.88
N ALA A 39 -6.72 -2.16 1.86
CA ALA A 39 -5.58 -1.25 1.82
C ALA A 39 -4.25 -2.01 1.78
N LEU A 40 -4.13 -3.06 2.60
CA LEU A 40 -2.92 -3.88 2.70
C LEU A 40 -2.71 -4.65 1.40
N SER A 41 -3.76 -5.31 0.92
CA SER A 41 -3.73 -6.03 -0.35
C SER A 41 -3.31 -5.10 -1.49
N PHE A 42 -3.94 -3.92 -1.60
CA PHE A 42 -3.61 -2.95 -2.64
C PHE A 42 -2.16 -2.46 -2.55
N LEU A 43 -1.68 -2.13 -1.35
CA LEU A 43 -0.30 -1.70 -1.15
C LEU A 43 0.68 -2.79 -1.63
N LEU A 44 0.47 -4.04 -1.22
CA LEU A 44 1.36 -5.17 -1.46
C LEU A 44 1.31 -5.73 -2.89
N LEU A 45 0.40 -5.24 -3.75
CA LEU A 45 0.43 -5.51 -5.19
C LEU A 45 1.59 -4.78 -5.91
N HIS A 46 2.22 -3.80 -5.26
CA HIS A 46 3.29 -3.00 -5.85
C HIS A 46 4.67 -3.53 -5.45
N SER A 47 5.65 -3.30 -6.32
CA SER A 47 7.07 -3.43 -5.98
C SER A 47 7.61 -2.07 -5.56
N PHE A 48 8.42 -2.05 -4.51
CA PHE A 48 8.97 -0.83 -3.93
C PHE A 48 10.48 -0.78 -4.09
N PRO A 49 11.04 0.34 -4.57
CA PRO A 49 12.49 0.50 -4.63
C PRO A 49 13.16 0.38 -3.25
N GLY A 50 14.31 -0.28 -3.22
CA GLY A 50 15.11 -0.52 -2.04
C GLY A 50 14.63 -1.71 -1.21
N HIS A 51 15.45 -2.07 -0.22
CA HIS A 51 15.23 -3.22 0.65
C HIS A 51 14.66 -2.77 1.98
N ARG A 52 13.39 -3.11 2.25
CA ARG A 52 12.67 -2.68 3.44
C ARG A 52 11.79 -3.79 4.00
N ARG A 53 11.50 -3.77 5.29
CA ARG A 53 10.53 -4.67 5.94
C ARG A 53 9.42 -3.89 6.64
N VAL A 54 8.24 -4.49 6.78
CA VAL A 54 7.11 -3.85 7.47
C VAL A 54 7.27 -4.00 8.98
N ILE A 55 7.22 -2.88 9.69
CA ILE A 55 7.45 -2.83 11.15
C ILE A 55 6.21 -2.48 11.96
N ARG A 56 5.17 -1.94 11.30
CA ARG A 56 3.93 -1.52 11.95
C ARG A 56 2.75 -1.58 10.99
N PRO A 57 1.51 -1.58 11.51
CA PRO A 57 0.30 -1.57 10.70
C PRO A 57 0.05 -0.15 10.18
N MET A 58 -0.78 -0.04 9.15
CA MET A 58 -1.22 1.24 8.60
C MET A 58 -2.11 1.98 9.59
N THR A 59 -1.86 3.27 9.75
CA THR A 59 -2.77 4.17 10.46
C THR A 59 -4.02 4.46 9.62
N GLU A 60 -5.04 5.08 10.21
CA GLU A 60 -6.18 5.57 9.42
C GLU A 60 -5.77 6.54 8.32
N SER A 61 -4.80 7.41 8.59
CA SER A 61 -4.27 8.34 7.59
C SER A 61 -3.58 7.60 6.43
N ASP A 62 -2.83 6.54 6.73
CA ASP A 62 -2.25 5.68 5.68
C ASP A 62 -3.36 5.06 4.80
N ARG A 63 -4.40 4.51 5.42
CA ARG A 63 -5.55 3.92 4.71
C ARG A 63 -6.33 4.94 3.87
N LYS A 64 -6.38 6.21 4.29
CA LYS A 64 -6.92 7.32 3.48
C LYS A 64 -6.03 7.62 2.27
N ASN A 65 -4.71 7.64 2.45
CA ASN A 65 -3.77 7.80 1.34
C ASN A 65 -3.87 6.65 0.33
N ILE A 66 -4.05 5.40 0.79
CA ILE A 66 -4.29 4.27 -0.11
C ILE A 66 -5.61 4.45 -0.90
N ARG A 67 -6.69 4.90 -0.25
CA ARG A 67 -7.94 5.20 -0.97
C ARG A 67 -7.76 6.27 -2.04
N LEU A 68 -7.02 7.34 -1.73
CA LEU A 68 -6.67 8.37 -2.71
C LEU A 68 -5.83 7.81 -3.86
N ALA A 69 -4.92 6.87 -3.58
CA ALA A 69 -4.13 6.19 -4.61
C ALA A 69 -5.00 5.37 -5.57
N VAL A 70 -6.00 4.63 -5.04
CA VAL A 70 -6.95 3.84 -5.84
C VAL A 70 -7.78 4.73 -6.77
N TYR A 71 -8.24 5.88 -6.27
CA TYR A 71 -9.04 6.83 -7.07
C TYR A 71 -8.20 7.68 -8.03
N SER A 72 -6.87 7.63 -7.94
CA SER A 72 -6.00 8.40 -8.82
C SER A 72 -6.06 7.88 -10.26
N GLY A 73 -6.40 8.77 -11.19
CA GLY A 73 -6.31 8.54 -12.63
C GLY A 73 -4.89 8.65 -13.20
N SER A 74 -3.90 9.07 -12.39
CA SER A 74 -2.49 9.14 -12.78
C SER A 74 -1.65 8.12 -12.01
N VAL A 75 -0.87 7.33 -12.74
CA VAL A 75 0.10 6.38 -12.17
C VAL A 75 1.11 7.09 -11.28
N GLN A 76 1.62 8.25 -11.69
CA GLN A 76 2.62 9.01 -10.92
C GLN A 76 2.04 9.46 -9.57
N VAL A 77 0.81 9.98 -9.58
CA VAL A 77 0.13 10.42 -8.36
C VAL A 77 -0.20 9.23 -7.45
N ARG A 78 -0.64 8.09 -8.03
CA ARG A 78 -0.89 6.85 -7.29
C ARG A 78 0.39 6.38 -6.59
N MET A 79 1.49 6.28 -7.33
CA MET A 79 2.77 5.84 -6.79
C MET A 79 3.30 6.78 -5.72
N ALA A 80 3.04 8.09 -5.80
CA ALA A 80 3.41 9.03 -4.75
C ALA A 80 2.68 8.77 -3.41
N TYR A 81 1.38 8.44 -3.46
CA TYR A 81 0.62 8.05 -2.26
C TYR A 81 1.09 6.70 -1.70
N VAL A 82 1.27 5.72 -2.57
CA VAL A 82 1.72 4.37 -2.23
C VAL A 82 3.12 4.36 -1.61
N ASP A 83 4.08 5.08 -2.21
CA ASP A 83 5.45 5.22 -1.68
C ASP A 83 5.46 5.94 -0.32
N ARG A 84 4.61 6.96 -0.14
CA ARG A 84 4.48 7.63 1.17
C ARG A 84 4.05 6.65 2.25
N VAL A 85 3.02 5.84 2.01
CA VAL A 85 2.54 4.85 2.98
C VAL A 85 3.61 3.80 3.24
N TRP A 86 4.24 3.28 2.17
CA TRP A 86 5.31 2.30 2.29
C TRP A 86 6.44 2.78 3.19
N ARG A 87 6.98 3.98 2.96
CA ARG A 87 8.05 4.56 3.80
C ARG A 87 7.61 4.78 5.24
N ASN A 88 6.32 5.05 5.47
CA ASN A 88 5.78 5.26 6.80
C ASN A 88 5.81 3.95 7.61
N ILE A 89 5.37 2.84 7.02
CA ILE A 89 5.18 1.57 7.75
C ILE A 89 6.40 0.63 7.71
N THR A 90 7.45 1.01 6.99
CA THR A 90 8.63 0.15 6.78
C THR A 90 9.94 0.79 7.22
N GLU A 91 10.93 -0.04 7.53
CA GLU A 91 12.31 0.37 7.77
C GLU A 91 13.27 -0.28 6.76
N PRO A 92 14.42 0.35 6.46
CA PRO A 92 15.47 -0.28 5.66
C PRO A 92 16.01 -1.56 6.31
N VAL A 93 16.35 -2.53 5.47
CA VAL A 93 17.08 -3.75 5.88
C VAL A 93 18.36 -3.89 5.07
N LEU A 94 19.22 -4.84 5.45
CA LEU A 94 20.38 -5.20 4.63
C LEU A 94 19.92 -5.73 3.27
N PRO A 95 20.70 -5.50 2.21
CA PRO A 95 20.43 -6.08 0.90
C PRO A 95 20.48 -7.61 0.95
N PRO A 96 19.84 -8.31 -0.01
CA PRO A 96 19.89 -9.75 -0.08
C PRO A 96 21.33 -10.24 -0.27
N LEU A 97 21.61 -11.44 0.24
CA LEU A 97 22.93 -12.08 0.11
C LEU A 97 23.30 -12.33 -1.36
N ASP A 98 22.32 -12.72 -2.16
CA ASP A 98 22.44 -12.90 -3.61
C ASP A 98 21.35 -12.07 -4.32
N PRO A 99 21.70 -10.96 -5.00
CA PRO A 99 20.71 -10.10 -5.66
C PRO A 99 20.06 -10.75 -6.88
N THR A 100 20.56 -11.92 -7.34
CA THR A 100 19.96 -12.66 -8.46
C THR A 100 18.83 -13.58 -8.04
N GLN A 101 18.63 -13.78 -6.73
CA GLN A 101 17.60 -14.65 -6.18
C GLN A 101 16.71 -13.88 -5.19
N PRO A 102 15.37 -14.08 -5.23
CA PRO A 102 14.50 -13.51 -4.22
C PRO A 102 14.81 -14.08 -2.83
N GLU A 103 15.10 -13.20 -1.86
CA GLU A 103 15.34 -13.57 -0.47
C GLU A 103 14.10 -13.24 0.38
N LEU A 104 13.48 -14.26 0.98
CA LEU A 104 12.31 -14.07 1.85
C LEU A 104 12.74 -13.41 3.16
N ILE A 105 12.18 -12.24 3.48
CA ILE A 105 12.52 -11.50 4.70
C ILE A 105 11.41 -11.46 5.76
N GLN A 106 10.16 -11.60 5.34
CA GLN A 106 9.02 -11.47 6.23
C GLN A 106 7.79 -12.14 5.61
N VAL A 107 6.95 -12.74 6.45
CA VAL A 107 5.62 -13.17 6.05
C VAL A 107 4.60 -12.38 6.87
N ILE A 108 3.78 -11.59 6.20
CA ILE A 108 2.73 -10.78 6.84
C ILE A 108 1.43 -11.57 6.80
N HIS A 109 0.85 -11.85 7.97
CA HIS A 109 -0.46 -12.48 8.07
C HIS A 109 -1.55 -11.45 8.27
N TYR A 110 -2.69 -11.68 7.62
CA TYR A 110 -3.86 -10.84 7.79
C TYR A 110 -5.13 -11.67 7.95
N GLY A 111 -5.86 -11.37 9.03
CA GLY A 111 -7.18 -11.94 9.29
C GLY A 111 -7.20 -13.45 9.44
N GLY A 112 -6.07 -14.09 9.75
CA GLY A 112 -5.94 -15.55 9.88
C GLY A 112 -6.22 -16.35 8.60
N VAL A 113 -6.32 -15.69 7.44
CA VAL A 113 -6.69 -16.32 6.16
C VAL A 113 -5.63 -16.11 5.10
N TRP A 114 -5.01 -14.93 5.07
CA TRP A 114 -4.06 -14.54 4.05
C TRP A 114 -2.66 -14.37 4.61
N ALA A 115 -1.67 -14.84 3.84
CA ALA A 115 -0.26 -14.63 4.07
C ALA A 115 0.34 -13.89 2.88
N TYR A 116 1.17 -12.88 3.15
CA TYR A 116 1.89 -12.10 2.16
C TYR A 116 3.40 -12.26 2.38
N PRO A 117 4.04 -13.21 1.67
CA PRO A 117 5.48 -13.40 1.73
C PRO A 117 6.20 -12.23 1.04
N VAL A 118 6.95 -11.44 1.81
CA VAL A 118 7.71 -10.28 1.36
C VAL A 118 9.15 -10.70 1.10
N TYR A 119 9.61 -10.44 -0.12
CA TYR A 119 10.95 -10.76 -0.60
C TYR A 119 11.75 -9.49 -0.92
N LEU A 120 13.05 -9.58 -0.73
CA LEU A 120 14.03 -8.72 -1.39
C LEU A 120 14.41 -9.37 -2.71
N ASP A 121 14.28 -8.65 -3.81
CA ASP A 121 14.47 -9.21 -5.14
C ASP A 121 15.11 -8.17 -6.05
N GLY A 122 16.38 -8.40 -6.40
CA GLY A 122 17.21 -7.40 -7.06
C GLY A 122 17.32 -6.13 -6.21
N ASP A 123 16.83 -5.01 -6.75
CA ASP A 123 16.84 -3.69 -6.12
C ASP A 123 15.50 -3.29 -5.48
N VAL A 124 14.53 -4.22 -5.39
CA VAL A 124 13.19 -3.94 -4.87
C VAL A 124 12.81 -4.84 -3.70
N THR A 125 11.80 -4.39 -2.96
CA THR A 125 10.99 -5.21 -2.07
C THR A 125 9.65 -5.50 -2.74
N ARG A 126 9.20 -6.76 -2.76
CA ARG A 126 7.90 -7.15 -3.34
C ARG A 126 7.33 -8.41 -2.70
N VAL A 127 6.02 -8.65 -2.90
CA VAL A 127 5.37 -9.90 -2.50
C VAL A 127 5.43 -10.92 -3.64
N ILE A 128 5.79 -12.17 -3.30
CA ILE A 128 5.86 -13.29 -4.24
C ILE A 128 5.14 -14.51 -3.63
N PRO A 129 4.14 -15.13 -4.31
CA PRO A 129 3.52 -14.65 -5.54
C PRO A 129 2.69 -13.38 -5.31
N HIS A 130 2.48 -12.61 -6.38
CA HIS A 130 1.65 -11.41 -6.31
C HIS A 130 0.24 -11.73 -5.80
N GLY A 131 -0.24 -10.93 -4.85
CA GLY A 131 -1.55 -11.12 -4.22
C GLY A 131 -1.54 -11.98 -2.95
N GLY A 132 -0.39 -12.55 -2.57
CA GLY A 132 -0.26 -13.38 -1.38
C GLY A 132 -0.76 -14.82 -1.61
N LEU A 133 -0.81 -15.58 -0.53
CA LEU A 133 -1.18 -16.99 -0.46
C LEU A 133 -2.20 -17.22 0.65
N PRO A 134 -3.08 -18.23 0.53
CA PRO A 134 -3.85 -18.70 1.68
C PRO A 134 -2.93 -19.34 2.73
N MET A 135 -3.28 -19.19 4.00
CA MET A 135 -2.48 -19.60 5.17
C MET A 135 -1.83 -21.00 5.19
N PRO A 136 -2.42 -22.09 4.65
CA PRO A 136 -1.75 -23.40 4.75
C PRO A 136 -0.53 -23.56 3.83
N GLU A 137 -0.19 -22.55 3.01
CA GLU A 137 0.82 -22.66 1.95
C GLU A 137 2.19 -22.03 2.30
N VAL A 138 2.39 -21.49 3.51
CA VAL A 138 3.63 -20.77 3.86
C VAL A 138 4.42 -21.47 4.97
N ASP A 139 5.53 -22.12 4.58
CA ASP A 139 6.51 -22.75 5.47
C ASP A 139 7.84 -21.96 5.53
N GLY A 140 8.55 -22.02 6.66
CA GLY A 140 9.99 -21.67 6.74
C GLY A 140 10.38 -20.35 7.42
N ILE A 141 9.47 -19.39 7.59
CA ILE A 141 9.69 -18.19 8.42
C ILE A 141 8.56 -18.03 9.43
N ARG A 142 8.90 -17.66 10.68
CA ARG A 142 7.89 -17.34 11.69
C ARG A 142 7.04 -16.17 11.20
N PRO A 143 5.74 -16.40 10.93
CA PRO A 143 4.92 -15.33 10.42
C PRO A 143 4.66 -14.25 11.46
N VAL A 144 4.30 -13.06 10.97
CA VAL A 144 3.95 -11.95 11.84
C VAL A 144 2.52 -11.51 11.52
N GLU A 145 1.66 -11.56 12.53
CA GLU A 145 0.30 -11.02 12.41
C GLU A 145 0.37 -9.51 12.22
N TYR A 146 -0.27 -9.03 11.16
CA TYR A 146 -0.19 -7.63 10.74
C TYR A 146 -0.67 -6.68 11.84
N SER A 147 -1.73 -7.04 12.57
CA SER A 147 -2.27 -6.26 13.69
C SER A 147 -1.34 -6.21 14.92
N GLU A 148 -0.39 -7.14 15.02
CA GLU A 148 0.56 -7.26 16.14
C GLU A 148 1.92 -6.64 15.83
N LEU A 149 2.16 -6.26 14.58
CA LEU A 149 3.28 -5.39 14.21
C LEU A 149 3.15 -4.13 15.07
N ASN A 150 4.11 -3.91 15.97
CA ASN A 150 4.26 -2.82 16.96
C ASN A 150 4.95 -3.36 18.24
N LEU A 151 4.94 -4.68 18.47
CA LEU A 151 5.45 -5.31 19.70
C LEU A 151 6.94 -5.71 19.67
N LYS A 152 7.70 -5.40 18.61
CA LYS A 152 9.11 -5.81 18.46
C LYS A 152 10.11 -4.64 18.38
N ILE A 153 9.75 -3.49 18.94
CA ILE A 153 10.73 -2.43 19.23
C ILE A 153 10.76 -2.26 20.76
N ALA A 154 11.42 -3.21 21.41
CA ALA A 154 11.96 -3.09 22.77
C ALA A 154 13.37 -3.69 22.74
#